data_AF-A0A1G4RUZ5-F1
#
_entry.id   AF-A0A1G4RUZ5-F1
#
_cell.length_a   1.000
_cell.length_b   1.000
_cell.length_c   1.000
_cell.angle_alpha   90.00
_cell.angle_beta   90.00
_cell.angle_gamma   90.00
#
_symmetry.space_group_name_H-M   'P 1'
#
loop_
_entity.id
_entity.type
_entity.pdbx_description
1 polymer ?
#
loop_
_entity_poly.entity_id
_entity_poly.type
_entity_poly.pdbx_seq_one_letter_code
_entity_poly.pdbx_strand_id
1 'polypeptide(L)'
;MTIKTTLKLSATAALAATLLTACASAPPLAPAGKLTIASAYNVTLDRNWTDVSKLFYRRAEKVRILSIDGVLLNRLYVSDGLSSSDPLMINIMLGDNKNHIAPRGKAGMSLSEQMEFVAASVSELDYQKVETRNPQPVTIGNTRGVRFEFTARTTDGLNMRGLAQAVSDKGLSYYIVYIAPEEHYYDASLANVKAVMDSAKLP
;
A
#
# COMPACT_ATOMS: atom_id res chain seq x y z
N MET A 1 43.58 45.79 11.22
CA MET A 1 43.15 45.17 9.95
C MET A 1 42.26 43.99 10.32
N THR A 2 40.97 44.30 10.46
CA THR A 2 40.15 43.82 11.58
C THR A 2 38.74 43.52 11.07
N ILE A 3 38.15 42.41 11.51
CA ILE A 3 36.72 42.09 11.50
C ILE A 3 36.07 41.69 10.15
N LYS A 4 36.44 42.28 9.00
CA LYS A 4 35.75 41.98 7.73
C LYS A 4 36.06 40.61 7.10
N THR A 5 37.24 40.04 7.40
CA THR A 5 37.69 38.78 6.78
C THR A 5 37.16 37.54 7.50
N THR A 6 36.98 37.61 8.82
CA THR A 6 36.41 36.53 9.65
C THR A 6 34.91 36.34 9.42
N LEU A 7 34.18 37.40 9.03
CA LEU A 7 32.75 37.34 8.70
C LEU A 7 32.48 36.58 7.39
N LYS A 8 33.41 36.61 6.43
CA LYS A 8 33.26 35.93 5.14
C LYS A 8 33.50 34.43 5.24
N LEU A 9 34.47 33.98 6.05
CA LEU A 9 34.71 32.54 6.26
C LEU A 9 33.55 31.86 7.01
N SER A 10 32.93 32.55 7.96
CA SER A 10 31.82 32.02 8.77
C SER A 10 30.52 31.88 7.97
N ALA A 11 30.28 32.75 6.98
CA ALA A 11 29.12 32.64 6.10
C ALA A 11 29.18 31.42 5.15
N THR A 12 30.36 31.05 4.65
CA THR A 12 30.56 29.87 3.79
C THR A 12 30.42 28.55 4.55
N ALA A 13 30.84 28.48 5.81
CA ALA A 13 30.71 27.28 6.62
C ALA A 13 29.24 27.01 7.03
N ALA A 14 28.47 28.06 7.30
CA ALA A 14 27.04 27.94 7.63
C ALA A 14 26.19 27.47 6.43
N LEU A 15 26.54 27.87 5.21
CA LEU A 15 25.83 27.47 3.98
C LEU A 15 26.16 26.03 3.55
N ALA A 16 27.35 25.51 3.89
CA ALA A 16 27.70 24.12 3.63
C ALA A 16 27.03 23.14 4.60
N ALA A 17 26.77 23.57 5.84
CA ALA A 17 26.10 22.74 6.86
C ALA A 17 24.59 22.55 6.58
N THR A 18 23.92 23.46 5.88
CA THR A 18 22.50 23.34 5.52
C THR A 18 22.24 22.47 4.29
N LEU A 19 23.25 22.18 3.48
CA LEU A 19 23.13 21.28 2.31
C LEU A 19 23.14 19.79 2.70
N LEU A 20 23.61 19.45 3.91
CA LEU A 20 23.68 18.06 4.39
C LEU A 20 22.38 17.54 5.02
N THR A 21 21.44 18.41 5.40
CA THR A 21 20.15 18.00 5.98
C THR A 21 19.10 17.64 4.91
N ALA A 22 19.39 17.89 3.63
CA ALA A 22 18.47 17.59 2.53
C ALA A 22 18.29 16.09 2.22
N CYS A 23 19.18 15.21 2.72
CA CYS A 23 19.08 13.76 2.50
C CYS A 23 18.11 13.04 3.47
N ALA A 24 17.49 13.73 4.42
CA ALA A 24 16.61 13.11 5.41
C ALA A 24 15.14 12.92 4.93
N SER A 25 14.84 13.15 3.66
CA SER A 25 13.47 13.14 3.10
C SER A 25 13.07 11.82 2.40
N ALA A 26 13.91 10.79 2.44
CA ALA A 26 13.55 9.48 1.89
C ALA A 26 12.36 8.87 2.65
N PRO A 27 11.43 8.16 1.96
CA PRO A 27 10.35 7.47 2.64
C PRO A 27 10.91 6.47 3.66
N PRO A 28 10.25 6.30 4.82
CA PRO A 28 10.78 5.46 5.89
C PRO A 28 10.91 4.00 5.46
N LEU A 29 11.96 3.35 5.92
CA LEU A 29 12.16 1.91 5.73
C LEU A 29 11.14 1.14 6.58
N ALA A 30 10.50 0.13 6.00
CA ALA A 30 9.81 -0.94 6.70
C ALA A 30 10.75 -2.16 6.75
N PRO A 31 11.48 -2.38 7.86
CA PRO A 31 12.49 -3.42 7.92
C PRO A 31 11.87 -4.82 7.85
N ALA A 32 12.68 -5.78 7.42
CA ALA A 32 12.33 -7.20 7.54
C ALA A 32 11.93 -7.54 8.98
N GLY A 33 10.96 -8.45 9.12
CA GLY A 33 10.38 -8.85 10.39
C GLY A 33 8.93 -8.38 10.56
N LYS A 34 8.50 -8.31 11.82
CA LYS A 34 7.11 -8.01 12.17
C LYS A 34 6.76 -6.57 11.80
N LEU A 35 5.78 -6.41 10.92
CA LEU A 35 5.11 -5.14 10.64
C LEU A 35 3.74 -5.14 11.34
N THR A 36 3.61 -4.31 12.37
CA THR A 36 2.32 -4.03 12.98
C THR A 36 1.61 -2.93 12.18
N ILE A 37 0.38 -3.22 11.77
CA ILE A 37 -0.55 -2.27 11.18
C ILE A 37 -1.46 -1.79 12.32
N ALA A 38 -1.35 -0.50 12.66
CA ALA A 38 -1.91 0.08 13.87
C ALA A 38 -1.52 -0.68 15.16
N SER A 39 -2.49 -1.12 15.98
CA SER A 39 -2.21 -1.68 17.30
C SER A 39 -2.17 -3.21 17.36
N ALA A 40 -2.81 -3.94 16.45
CA ALA A 40 -3.03 -5.38 16.63
C ALA A 40 -3.01 -6.25 15.35
N TYR A 41 -3.22 -5.70 14.16
CA TYR A 41 -3.07 -6.48 12.93
C TYR A 41 -1.59 -6.57 12.55
N ASN A 42 -1.08 -7.77 12.26
CA ASN A 42 0.34 -7.98 12.00
C ASN A 42 0.58 -8.80 10.75
N VAL A 43 1.62 -8.45 10.02
CA VAL A 43 2.23 -9.28 8.97
C VAL A 43 3.74 -9.37 9.22
N THR A 44 4.41 -10.31 8.56
CA THR A 44 5.86 -10.48 8.61
C THR A 44 6.43 -10.19 7.23
N LEU A 45 7.30 -9.19 7.13
CA LEU A 45 8.07 -8.88 5.94
C LEU A 45 9.32 -9.77 5.93
N ASP A 46 9.57 -10.46 4.83
CA ASP A 46 10.73 -11.34 4.66
C ASP A 46 12.02 -10.58 4.27
N ARG A 47 11.86 -9.36 3.75
CA ARG A 47 12.94 -8.45 3.39
C ARG A 47 12.57 -7.02 3.76
N ASN A 48 13.49 -6.10 3.54
CA ASN A 48 13.21 -4.68 3.68
C ASN A 48 12.29 -4.19 2.56
N TRP A 49 11.28 -3.40 2.96
CA TRP A 49 10.41 -2.63 2.09
C TRP A 49 10.57 -1.15 2.39
N THR A 50 10.10 -0.30 1.48
CA THR A 50 9.97 1.13 1.69
C THR A 50 8.51 1.45 1.98
N ASP A 51 8.22 2.11 3.10
CA ASP A 51 6.88 2.63 3.37
C ASP A 51 6.69 3.96 2.63
N VAL A 52 5.98 3.85 1.51
CA VAL A 52 5.69 4.95 0.60
C VAL A 52 4.36 5.63 0.93
N SER A 53 3.68 5.28 2.03
CA SER A 53 2.36 5.82 2.39
C SER A 53 2.35 7.35 2.41
N LYS A 54 3.43 7.98 2.87
CA LYS A 54 3.54 9.45 2.93
C LYS A 54 3.69 10.13 1.57
N LEU A 55 4.05 9.39 0.51
CA LEU A 55 4.06 9.91 -0.86
C LEU A 55 2.63 10.10 -1.41
N PHE A 56 1.64 9.43 -0.82
CA PHE A 56 0.23 9.53 -1.17
C PHE A 56 -0.49 10.42 -0.15
N TYR A 57 -0.46 11.75 -0.39
CA TYR A 57 -0.99 12.75 0.53
C TYR A 57 -2.52 12.68 0.70
N ARG A 58 -3.24 12.19 -0.31
CA ARG A 58 -4.65 11.78 -0.26
C ARG A 58 -4.70 10.26 -0.38
N ARG A 59 -4.68 9.57 0.76
CA ARG A 59 -4.74 8.10 0.85
C ARG A 59 -5.79 7.66 1.86
N ALA A 60 -6.21 6.40 1.77
CA ALA A 60 -6.96 5.75 2.84
C ALA A 60 -6.11 5.71 4.12
N GLU A 61 -6.60 6.33 5.20
CA GLU A 61 -5.81 6.55 6.42
C GLU A 61 -5.35 5.24 7.08
N LYS A 62 -6.21 4.22 7.03
CA LYS A 62 -5.99 2.89 7.59
C LYS A 62 -5.19 1.97 6.67
N VAL A 63 -4.62 2.46 5.57
CA VAL A 63 -3.91 1.62 4.61
C VAL A 63 -2.46 2.03 4.50
N ARG A 64 -1.57 1.09 4.76
CA ARG A 64 -0.13 1.24 4.51
C ARG A 64 0.15 0.85 3.07
N ILE A 65 1.02 1.61 2.43
CA ILE A 65 1.47 1.36 1.06
C ILE A 65 2.97 1.14 1.13
N LEU A 66 3.40 -0.07 0.79
CA LEU A 66 4.80 -0.47 0.76
C LEU A 66 5.26 -0.71 -0.67
N SER A 67 6.55 -0.56 -0.92
CA SER A 67 7.17 -0.88 -2.20
C SER A 67 8.60 -1.39 -2.02
N ILE A 68 9.03 -2.31 -2.87
CA ILE A 68 10.43 -2.77 -2.94
C ILE A 68 11.21 -1.91 -3.95
N ASP A 69 10.70 -1.77 -5.17
CA ASP A 69 11.46 -1.18 -6.29
C ASP A 69 11.03 0.26 -6.62
N GLY A 70 9.91 0.72 -6.06
CA GLY A 70 9.37 2.06 -6.29
C GLY A 70 7.87 2.03 -6.65
N VAL A 71 7.19 3.14 -6.38
CA VAL A 71 5.71 3.24 -6.47
C VAL A 71 5.11 2.93 -7.84
N LEU A 72 5.90 3.05 -8.91
CA LEU A 72 5.48 2.73 -10.28
C LEU A 72 5.74 1.27 -10.66
N LEU A 73 6.57 0.55 -9.90
CA LEU A 73 7.07 -0.77 -10.24
C LEU A 73 6.41 -1.86 -9.40
N ASN A 74 6.14 -1.59 -8.13
CA ASN A 74 5.28 -2.45 -7.32
C ASN A 74 4.76 -1.72 -6.10
N ARG A 75 3.55 -2.12 -5.69
CA ARG A 75 2.92 -1.61 -4.48
C ARG A 75 2.23 -2.75 -3.74
N LEU A 76 2.41 -2.78 -2.42
CA LEU A 76 1.70 -3.64 -1.49
C LEU A 76 0.89 -2.77 -0.55
N TYR A 77 -0.43 -2.88 -0.65
CA TYR A 77 -1.39 -2.23 0.22
C TYR A 77 -1.73 -3.18 1.36
N VAL A 78 -1.63 -2.72 2.59
CA VAL A 78 -1.98 -3.49 3.79
C VAL A 78 -2.90 -2.63 4.65
N SER A 79 -4.16 -3.04 4.77
CA SER A 79 -5.15 -2.32 5.57
C SER A 79 -5.09 -2.73 7.04
N ASP A 80 -5.29 -1.76 7.94
CA ASP A 80 -5.84 -1.99 9.26
C ASP A 80 -7.35 -2.16 9.15
N GLY A 81 -7.99 -2.90 10.06
CA GLY A 81 -9.40 -3.29 9.96
C GLY A 81 -10.33 -2.18 9.45
N LEU A 82 -10.86 -2.36 8.24
CA LEU A 82 -11.74 -1.41 7.57
C LEU A 82 -13.19 -1.68 7.96
N SER A 83 -13.86 -0.63 8.44
CA SER A 83 -15.31 -0.62 8.65
C SER A 83 -16.03 -0.15 7.38
N SER A 84 -17.37 -0.06 7.43
CA SER A 84 -18.15 0.43 6.29
C SER A 84 -18.00 1.92 5.98
N SER A 85 -17.31 2.69 6.83
CA SER A 85 -16.95 4.08 6.54
C SER A 85 -15.57 4.23 5.91
N ASP A 86 -14.75 3.18 5.91
CA ASP A 86 -13.35 3.27 5.50
C ASP A 86 -13.19 2.79 4.04
N PRO A 87 -12.57 3.59 3.15
CA PRO A 87 -12.17 3.12 1.84
C PRO A 87 -10.90 2.26 1.91
N LEU A 88 -10.74 1.34 0.96
CA LEU A 88 -9.49 0.59 0.77
C LEU A 88 -8.47 1.38 -0.07
N MET A 89 -8.94 2.11 -1.07
CA MET A 89 -8.12 2.93 -1.97
C MET A 89 -8.84 4.24 -2.23
N ILE A 90 -8.06 5.30 -2.47
CA ILE A 90 -8.54 6.64 -2.80
C ILE A 90 -7.71 7.14 -3.97
N ASN A 91 -8.34 7.76 -4.96
CA ASN A 91 -7.63 8.43 -6.02
C ASN A 91 -6.85 9.64 -5.46
N ILE A 92 -5.54 9.69 -5.68
CA ILE A 92 -4.69 10.75 -5.11
C ILE A 92 -5.07 12.16 -5.61
N MET A 93 -5.60 12.25 -6.85
CA MET A 93 -5.97 13.53 -7.46
C MET A 93 -7.37 13.96 -7.01
N LEU A 94 -8.34 13.06 -7.09
CA LEU A 94 -9.75 13.36 -6.78
C LEU A 94 -10.01 13.41 -5.26
N GLY A 95 -9.26 12.64 -4.48
CA GLY A 95 -9.49 12.47 -3.04
C GLY A 95 -10.82 11.75 -2.75
N ASP A 96 -11.30 11.86 -1.52
CA ASP A 96 -12.56 11.27 -1.08
C ASP A 96 -13.45 12.36 -0.48
N ASN A 97 -14.46 12.79 -1.22
CA ASN A 97 -15.28 13.94 -0.90
C ASN A 97 -16.66 13.88 -1.58
N LYS A 98 -17.51 14.89 -1.34
CA LYS A 98 -18.89 14.93 -1.86
C LYS A 98 -19.01 14.85 -3.40
N ASN A 99 -17.98 15.22 -4.15
CA ASN A 99 -17.98 15.17 -5.61
C ASN A 99 -17.35 13.90 -6.16
N HIS A 100 -16.65 13.13 -5.32
CA HIS A 100 -16.01 11.87 -5.68
C HIS A 100 -15.89 10.99 -4.44
N ILE A 101 -16.76 10.00 -4.33
CA ILE A 101 -16.84 9.11 -3.17
C ILE A 101 -16.09 7.83 -3.54
N ALA A 102 -14.96 7.58 -2.88
CA ALA A 102 -14.22 6.34 -3.11
C ALA A 102 -15.09 5.13 -2.67
N PRO A 103 -14.89 3.91 -3.21
CA PRO A 103 -15.66 2.75 -2.79
C PRO A 103 -15.50 2.42 -1.30
N ARG A 104 -16.56 1.91 -0.65
CA ARG A 104 -16.50 1.34 0.71
C ARG A 104 -17.08 -0.06 0.72
N GLY A 105 -16.55 -0.90 1.60
CA GLY A 105 -17.13 -2.20 1.91
C GLY A 105 -18.36 -2.07 2.79
N LYS A 106 -19.03 -3.20 3.04
CA LYS A 106 -20.08 -3.33 4.04
C LYS A 106 -19.74 -4.42 5.05
N ALA A 107 -20.39 -4.39 6.21
CA ALA A 107 -20.25 -5.47 7.17
C ALA A 107 -20.82 -6.79 6.60
N GLY A 108 -20.16 -7.91 6.89
CA GLY A 108 -20.65 -9.24 6.53
C GLY A 108 -20.63 -9.56 5.03
N MET A 109 -19.77 -8.91 4.24
CA MET A 109 -19.60 -9.26 2.83
C MET A 109 -19.23 -10.72 2.65
N SER A 110 -19.91 -11.38 1.72
CA SER A 110 -19.50 -12.67 1.17
C SER A 110 -18.11 -12.58 0.53
N LEU A 111 -17.46 -13.73 0.32
CA LEU A 111 -16.14 -13.77 -0.32
C LEU A 111 -16.16 -13.15 -1.73
N SER A 112 -17.24 -13.32 -2.50
CA SER A 112 -17.39 -12.68 -3.82
C SER A 112 -17.56 -11.16 -3.71
N GLU A 113 -18.37 -10.67 -2.76
CA GLU A 113 -18.52 -9.23 -2.54
C GLU A 113 -17.20 -8.58 -2.08
N GLN A 114 -16.38 -9.30 -1.31
CA GLN A 114 -15.03 -8.83 -0.97
C GLN A 114 -14.14 -8.70 -2.21
N MET A 115 -14.22 -9.64 -3.16
CA MET A 115 -13.48 -9.58 -4.42
C MET A 115 -13.95 -8.40 -5.28
N GLU A 116 -15.27 -8.20 -5.39
CA GLU A 116 -15.87 -7.08 -6.11
C GLU A 116 -15.46 -5.73 -5.50
N PHE A 117 -15.45 -5.63 -4.17
CA PHE A 117 -15.02 -4.42 -3.47
C PHE A 117 -13.55 -4.09 -3.74
N VAL A 118 -12.66 -5.09 -3.74
CA VAL A 118 -11.25 -4.89 -4.10
C VAL A 118 -11.14 -4.44 -5.55
N ALA A 119 -11.87 -5.05 -6.49
CA ALA A 119 -11.84 -4.64 -7.89
C ALA A 119 -12.30 -3.19 -8.10
N ALA A 120 -13.39 -2.79 -7.44
CA ALA A 120 -13.86 -1.40 -7.43
C ALA A 120 -12.81 -0.45 -6.83
N SER A 121 -12.19 -0.84 -5.71
CA SER A 121 -11.13 -0.06 -5.06
C SER A 121 -9.86 0.04 -5.92
N VAL A 122 -9.48 -0.99 -6.66
CA VAL A 122 -8.35 -0.92 -7.60
C VAL A 122 -8.68 0.01 -8.76
N SER A 123 -9.93 0.01 -9.25
CA SER A 123 -10.37 0.89 -10.34
C SER A 123 -10.28 2.38 -9.95
N GLU A 124 -10.44 2.70 -8.65
CA GLU A 124 -10.25 4.04 -8.08
C GLU A 124 -8.83 4.59 -8.30
N LEU A 125 -7.83 3.73 -8.55
CA LEU A 125 -6.46 4.12 -8.86
C LEU A 125 -6.22 4.38 -10.36
N ASP A 126 -7.26 4.72 -11.12
CA ASP A 126 -7.26 4.94 -12.58
C ASP A 126 -6.90 3.71 -13.41
N TYR A 127 -7.02 2.52 -12.81
CA TYR A 127 -6.87 1.25 -13.51
C TYR A 127 -8.14 0.90 -14.29
N GLN A 128 -7.96 0.49 -15.53
CA GLN A 128 -9.01 0.05 -16.43
C GLN A 128 -9.10 -1.47 -16.48
N LYS A 129 -10.28 -1.98 -16.82
CA LYS A 129 -10.54 -3.42 -17.05
C LYS A 129 -10.05 -4.30 -15.89
N VAL A 130 -10.41 -3.92 -14.67
CA VAL A 130 -10.06 -4.71 -13.48
C VAL A 130 -10.92 -5.99 -13.48
N GLU A 131 -10.27 -7.14 -13.62
CA GLU A 131 -10.93 -8.45 -13.70
C GLU A 131 -10.35 -9.40 -12.66
N THR A 132 -11.18 -9.88 -11.74
CA THR A 132 -10.78 -10.86 -10.72
C THR A 132 -10.86 -12.29 -11.27
N ARG A 133 -9.98 -13.17 -10.81
CA ARG A 133 -9.89 -14.56 -11.25
C ARG A 133 -9.27 -15.46 -10.20
N ASN A 134 -9.39 -16.76 -10.39
CA ASN A 134 -8.75 -17.79 -9.57
C ASN A 134 -8.99 -17.62 -8.06
N PRO A 135 -10.25 -17.47 -7.58
CA PRO A 135 -10.52 -17.38 -6.16
C PRO A 135 -10.13 -18.68 -5.44
N GLN A 136 -9.36 -18.53 -4.37
CA GLN A 136 -8.91 -19.60 -3.51
C GLN A 136 -9.32 -19.31 -2.06
N PRO A 137 -9.99 -20.24 -1.38
CA PRO A 137 -10.23 -20.11 0.05
C PRO A 137 -8.91 -20.06 0.83
N VAL A 138 -8.81 -19.14 1.78
CA VAL A 138 -7.70 -19.08 2.73
C VAL A 138 -8.24 -19.02 4.16
N THR A 139 -7.40 -19.33 5.14
CA THR A 139 -7.75 -19.21 6.56
C THR A 139 -6.66 -18.44 7.27
N ILE A 140 -7.05 -17.39 8.00
CA ILE A 140 -6.16 -16.52 8.76
C ILE A 140 -6.57 -16.62 10.22
N GLY A 141 -5.74 -17.28 11.03
CA GLY A 141 -6.15 -17.72 12.36
C GLY A 141 -7.33 -18.68 12.25
N ASN A 142 -8.49 -18.31 12.80
CA ASN A 142 -9.72 -19.10 12.73
C ASN A 142 -10.75 -18.52 11.73
N THR A 143 -10.36 -17.50 10.97
CA THR A 143 -11.28 -16.75 10.12
C THR A 143 -11.07 -17.11 8.65
N ARG A 144 -12.16 -17.48 7.97
CA ARG A 144 -12.16 -17.81 6.54
C ARG A 144 -12.07 -16.53 5.72
N GLY A 145 -11.19 -16.52 4.72
CA GLY A 145 -11.04 -15.45 3.74
C GLY A 145 -10.94 -15.98 2.32
N VAL A 146 -10.61 -15.08 1.39
CA VAL A 146 -10.36 -15.39 -0.02
C VAL A 146 -9.05 -14.76 -0.46
N ARG A 147 -8.26 -15.51 -1.22
CA ARG A 147 -7.13 -15.01 -2.00
C ARG A 147 -7.45 -15.18 -3.47
N PHE A 148 -7.18 -14.17 -4.28
CA PHE A 148 -7.53 -14.19 -5.69
C PHE A 148 -6.59 -13.30 -6.48
N GLU A 149 -6.47 -13.60 -7.76
CA GLU A 149 -5.70 -12.81 -8.70
C GLU A 149 -6.60 -11.78 -9.38
N PHE A 150 -6.00 -10.72 -9.90
CA PHE A 150 -6.69 -9.84 -10.83
C PHE A 150 -5.74 -9.30 -11.89
N THR A 151 -6.32 -8.92 -13.02
CA THR A 151 -5.64 -8.18 -14.08
C THR A 151 -6.20 -6.76 -14.13
N ALA A 152 -5.39 -5.83 -14.59
CA ALA A 152 -5.78 -4.45 -14.82
C ALA A 152 -4.91 -3.82 -15.91
N ARG A 153 -5.25 -2.61 -16.36
CA ARG A 153 -4.45 -1.87 -17.33
C ARG A 153 -4.35 -0.39 -16.94
N THR A 154 -3.18 0.23 -17.10
CA THR A 154 -3.05 1.69 -16.96
C THR A 154 -3.75 2.41 -18.11
N THR A 155 -3.99 3.71 -17.97
CA THR A 155 -4.50 4.55 -19.08
C THR A 155 -3.61 4.51 -20.32
N ASP A 156 -2.29 4.35 -20.12
CA ASP A 156 -1.29 4.30 -21.19
C ASP A 156 -1.12 2.88 -21.79
N GLY A 157 -1.92 1.93 -21.34
CA GLY A 157 -1.98 0.59 -21.93
C GLY A 157 -1.07 -0.46 -21.30
N LEU A 158 -0.34 -0.14 -20.22
CA LEU A 158 0.52 -1.10 -19.53
C LEU A 158 -0.33 -2.16 -18.81
N ASN A 159 -0.03 -3.43 -19.04
CA ASN A 159 -0.72 -4.53 -18.37
C ASN A 159 -0.20 -4.68 -16.94
N MET A 160 -1.15 -4.82 -16.02
CA MET A 160 -0.89 -4.95 -14.60
C MET A 160 -1.48 -6.25 -14.11
N ARG A 161 -0.78 -6.89 -13.18
CA ARG A 161 -1.29 -8.04 -12.43
C ARG A 161 -1.33 -7.70 -10.95
N GLY A 162 -2.25 -8.37 -10.26
CA GLY A 162 -2.38 -8.25 -8.83
C GLY A 162 -2.75 -9.55 -8.14
N LEU A 163 -2.44 -9.59 -6.86
CA LEU A 163 -2.85 -10.63 -5.93
C LEU A 163 -3.48 -9.93 -4.74
N ALA A 164 -4.68 -10.36 -4.38
CA ALA A 164 -5.38 -9.82 -3.22
C ALA A 164 -5.73 -10.94 -2.24
N GLN A 165 -5.72 -10.60 -0.96
CA GLN A 165 -6.25 -11.41 0.13
C GLN A 165 -7.21 -10.57 0.95
N ALA A 166 -8.41 -11.10 1.18
CA ALA A 166 -9.47 -10.45 1.94
C ALA A 166 -9.99 -11.39 3.03
N VAL A 167 -10.25 -10.84 4.21
CA VAL A 167 -10.87 -11.53 5.34
C VAL A 167 -11.72 -10.55 6.14
N SER A 168 -12.82 -11.01 6.71
CA SER A 168 -13.64 -10.20 7.62
C SER A 168 -13.71 -10.87 8.99
N ASP A 169 -13.40 -10.12 10.05
CA ASP A 169 -13.48 -10.57 11.44
C ASP A 169 -14.14 -9.48 12.30
N LYS A 170 -15.08 -9.90 13.17
CA LYS A 170 -15.78 -9.01 14.12
C LYS A 170 -16.31 -7.69 13.52
N GLY A 171 -16.81 -7.74 12.29
CA GLY A 171 -17.38 -6.58 11.58
C GLY A 171 -16.37 -5.65 10.90
N LEU A 172 -15.07 -5.96 10.98
CA LEU A 172 -14.00 -5.28 10.25
C LEU A 172 -13.50 -6.18 9.12
N SER A 173 -13.02 -5.56 8.03
CA SER A 173 -12.42 -6.28 6.91
C SER A 173 -10.97 -5.88 6.72
N TYR A 174 -10.12 -6.88 6.48
CA TYR A 174 -8.68 -6.74 6.35
C TYR A 174 -8.28 -7.18 4.95
N TYR A 175 -7.48 -6.34 4.29
CA TYR A 175 -7.08 -6.52 2.91
C TYR A 175 -5.57 -6.40 2.78
N ILE A 176 -5.00 -7.31 2.01
CA ILE A 176 -3.66 -7.17 1.45
C ILE A 176 -3.82 -7.19 -0.06
N VAL A 177 -3.36 -6.14 -0.75
CA VAL A 177 -3.46 -6.04 -2.21
C VAL A 177 -2.10 -5.71 -2.78
N TYR A 178 -1.58 -6.59 -3.64
CA TYR A 178 -0.34 -6.40 -4.37
C TYR A 178 -0.64 -6.06 -5.83
N ILE A 179 0.05 -5.06 -6.38
CA ILE A 179 -0.10 -4.59 -7.77
C ILE A 179 1.27 -4.33 -8.35
N ALA A 180 1.55 -4.86 -9.54
CA ALA A 180 2.79 -4.62 -10.27
C ALA A 180 2.58 -4.83 -11.80
N PRO A 181 3.43 -4.23 -12.65
CA PRO A 181 3.47 -4.55 -14.08
C PRO A 181 3.69 -6.04 -14.31
N GLU A 182 2.98 -6.59 -15.29
CA GLU A 182 2.93 -8.01 -15.58
C GLU A 182 4.29 -8.60 -15.98
N GLU A 183 5.10 -7.85 -16.72
CA GLU A 183 6.23 -8.39 -17.48
C GLU A 183 7.40 -8.87 -16.62
N HIS A 184 7.65 -8.21 -15.49
CA HIS A 184 8.81 -8.53 -14.63
C HIS A 184 8.48 -8.43 -13.14
N TYR A 185 7.99 -7.26 -12.70
CA TYR A 185 7.92 -6.94 -11.29
C TYR A 185 6.92 -7.80 -10.53
N TYR A 186 5.81 -8.20 -11.16
CA TYR A 186 4.80 -9.05 -10.54
C TYR A 186 5.39 -10.39 -10.09
N ASP A 187 5.97 -11.15 -11.02
CA ASP A 187 6.52 -12.47 -10.71
C ASP A 187 7.78 -12.37 -9.83
N ALA A 188 8.57 -11.30 -9.99
CA ALA A 188 9.80 -11.09 -9.22
C ALA A 188 9.57 -10.99 -7.70
N SER A 189 8.42 -10.45 -7.25
CA SER A 189 8.10 -10.31 -5.82
C SER A 189 6.95 -11.20 -5.35
N LEU A 190 6.35 -12.01 -6.23
CA LEU A 190 5.14 -12.77 -5.91
C LEU A 190 5.32 -13.73 -4.73
N ALA A 191 6.48 -14.40 -4.66
CA ALA A 191 6.79 -15.32 -3.56
C ALA A 191 6.86 -14.58 -2.21
N ASN A 192 7.54 -13.43 -2.18
CA ASN A 192 7.65 -12.58 -1.00
C ASN A 192 6.26 -12.10 -0.55
N VAL A 193 5.43 -11.64 -1.48
CA VAL A 193 4.06 -11.18 -1.22
C VAL A 193 3.18 -12.30 -0.66
N LYS A 194 3.26 -13.52 -1.21
CA LYS A 194 2.52 -14.68 -0.69
C LYS A 194 2.93 -14.98 0.76
N ALA A 195 4.22 -14.96 1.06
CA ALA A 195 4.72 -15.15 2.42
C ALA A 195 4.20 -14.07 3.39
N VAL A 196 4.15 -12.80 2.96
CA VAL A 196 3.54 -11.72 3.75
C VAL A 196 2.06 -12.01 4.01
N MET A 197 1.29 -12.40 2.99
CA MET A 197 -0.12 -12.73 3.12
C MET A 197 -0.37 -13.94 4.05
N ASP A 198 0.46 -14.99 3.95
CA ASP A 198 0.37 -16.19 4.79
C ASP A 198 0.73 -15.91 6.26
N SER A 199 1.55 -14.88 6.52
CA SER A 199 1.98 -14.50 7.86
C SER A 199 0.97 -13.65 8.65
N ALA A 200 -0.16 -13.29 8.03
CA ALA A 200 -1.14 -12.37 8.61
C ALA A 200 -1.70 -12.90 9.94
N LYS A 201 -1.79 -12.02 10.94
CA LYS A 201 -2.39 -12.30 12.25
C LYS A 201 -3.39 -11.21 12.59
N LEU A 202 -4.66 -11.60 12.69
CA LEU A 202 -5.76 -10.73 13.09
C LEU A 202 -5.67 -10.34 14.58
N PRO A 203 -6.30 -9.20 14.98
CA PRO A 203 -6.38 -8.77 16.37
C PRO A 203 -7.05 -9.74 17.37
#